data_AF-A0A819SVL6-F1
#
_entry.id   AF-A0A819SVL6-F1
#
_cell.length_a   1.000
_cell.length_b   1.000
_cell.length_c   1.000
_cell.angle_alpha   90.00
_cell.angle_beta   90.00
_cell.angle_gamma   90.00
#
_symmetry.space_group_name_H-M   'P 1'
#
loop_
_entity.id
_entity.type
_entity.pdbx_description
1 polymer ?
#
loop_
_entity_poly.entity_id
_entity_poly.type
_entity_poly.pdbx_seq_one_letter_code
_entity_poly.pdbx_strand_id
1 'polypeptide(L)'
;MMVSTFESLLVDVIFEIFPYLSPVEILQSFLLLNNYFSRIIMYEYLWHIHIDGNRMSLSMFNNLCQNVLKRLGHRVISLRITLTNMIGG
;
A
#
# COMPACT_ATOMS: atom_id res chain seq x y z
N MET A 1 -1.32 -1.54 25.81
CA MET A 1 -1.69 -2.00 24.46
C MET A 1 -1.14 -3.40 24.31
N MET A 2 -1.99 -4.37 23.97
CA MET A 2 -1.56 -5.76 23.74
C MET A 2 -0.89 -5.79 22.37
N VAL A 3 0.43 -5.96 22.34
CA VAL A 3 1.19 -6.11 21.10
C VAL A 3 0.74 -7.43 20.47
N SER A 4 0.22 -7.39 19.26
CA SER A 4 -0.15 -8.62 18.55
C SER A 4 1.12 -9.42 18.25
N THR A 5 1.05 -10.75 18.24
CA THR A 5 2.17 -11.61 17.82
C THR A 5 2.68 -11.24 16.43
N PHE A 6 1.82 -10.66 15.59
CA PHE A 6 2.16 -10.18 14.26
C PHE A 6 3.07 -8.93 14.27
N GLU A 7 2.91 -8.01 15.24
CA GLU A 7 3.81 -6.85 15.42
C GLU A 7 5.20 -7.23 15.94
N SER A 8 5.35 -8.45 16.48
CA SER A 8 6.63 -8.97 16.95
C SER A 8 7.47 -9.63 15.85
N LEU A 9 6.92 -9.78 14.65
CA LEU A 9 7.65 -10.35 13.51
C LEU A 9 8.78 -9.41 13.06
N LEU A 10 9.85 -10.00 12.53
CA LEU A 10 10.89 -9.24 11.84
C LEU A 10 10.32 -8.63 10.56
N VAL A 11 10.80 -7.45 10.20
CA VAL A 11 10.36 -6.74 8.99
C VAL A 11 10.55 -7.60 7.75
N ASP A 12 11.66 -8.35 7.67
CA ASP A 12 11.94 -9.25 6.55
C ASP A 12 10.85 -10.32 6.37
N VAL A 13 10.37 -10.90 7.48
CA VAL A 13 9.28 -11.89 7.47
C VAL A 13 7.96 -11.26 7.03
N ILE A 14 7.70 -10.02 7.45
CA ILE A 14 6.52 -9.27 7.01
C ILE A 14 6.59 -9.02 5.49
N PHE A 15 7.79 -8.70 4.98
CA PHE A 15 8.03 -8.48 3.56
C PHE A 15 7.93 -9.74 2.71
N GLU A 16 8.17 -10.93 3.26
CA GLU A 16 7.88 -12.19 2.57
C GLU A 16 6.37 -12.37 2.29
N ILE A 17 5.49 -11.72 3.05
CA ILE A 17 4.03 -11.81 2.86
C ILE A 17 3.56 -10.85 1.76
N PHE A 18 4.24 -9.73 1.57
CA PHE A 18 3.81 -8.66 0.67
C PHE A 18 3.69 -9.08 -0.80
N PRO A 19 4.56 -9.94 -1.36
CA PRO A 19 4.38 -10.46 -2.73
C PRO A 19 3.05 -11.17 -2.98
N TYR A 20 2.36 -11.66 -1.93
CA TYR A 20 1.05 -12.32 -2.05
C TYR A 20 -0.12 -11.34 -2.06
N LEU A 21 0.14 -10.05 -1.82
CA LEU A 21 -0.87 -9.00 -1.76
C LEU A 21 -0.63 -7.98 -2.86
N SER A 22 -1.70 -7.37 -3.37
CA SER A 22 -1.53 -6.22 -4.23
C SER A 22 -0.97 -5.03 -3.44
N PRO A 23 -0.18 -4.15 -4.08
CA PRO A 23 0.26 -2.88 -3.51
C PRO A 23 -0.85 -2.09 -2.83
N VAL A 24 -2.05 -2.10 -3.40
CA VAL A 24 -3.22 -1.38 -2.85
C VAL A 24 -3.71 -2.04 -1.56
N GLU A 25 -3.81 -3.36 -1.52
CA GLU A 25 -4.21 -4.10 -0.32
C GLU A 25 -3.22 -3.88 0.82
N ILE A 26 -1.92 -3.85 0.53
CA ILE A 26 -0.88 -3.58 1.52
C ILE A 26 -1.06 -2.17 2.09
N LEU A 27 -1.17 -1.17 1.21
CA LEU A 27 -1.34 0.21 1.63
C LEU A 27 -2.63 0.43 2.41
N GLN A 28 -3.74 -0.16 2.01
CA GLN A 28 -5.01 0.01 2.71
C GLN A 28 -5.06 -0.74 4.05
N SER A 29 -4.51 -1.95 4.10
CA SER A 29 -4.58 -2.81 5.28
C SER A 29 -3.56 -2.44 6.35
N PHE A 30 -2.31 -2.15 5.96
CA PHE A 30 -1.20 -2.04 6.91
C PHE A 30 -0.85 -0.59 7.28
N LEU A 31 -1.05 0.38 6.37
CA LEU A 31 -0.73 1.78 6.65
C LEU A 31 -1.54 2.37 7.81
N LEU A 32 -2.78 1.90 7.96
CA LEU A 32 -3.76 2.39 8.93
C LEU A 32 -3.88 1.50 10.18
N LEU A 33 -3.22 0.33 10.19
CA LEU A 33 -3.42 -0.67 11.23
C LEU A 33 -2.93 -0.20 12.60
N ASN A 34 -1.67 0.24 12.66
CA ASN A 34 -1.05 0.81 13.86
C ASN A 34 0.22 1.58 13.48
N ASN A 35 0.85 2.24 14.46
CA ASN A 35 2.06 3.04 14.24
C ASN A 35 3.26 2.20 13.75
N TYR A 36 3.35 0.92 14.15
CA TYR A 36 4.45 0.05 13.76
C TYR A 36 4.40 -0.26 12.26
N PHE A 37 3.27 -0.78 11.76
CA PHE A 37 3.10 -1.05 10.33
C PHE A 37 3.08 0.22 9.51
N SER A 38 2.50 1.31 10.02
CA SER A 38 2.56 2.61 9.33
C SER A 38 4.01 3.04 9.07
N ARG A 39 4.93 2.83 10.02
CA ARG A 39 6.37 3.09 9.81
C ARG A 39 6.98 2.16 8.76
N ILE A 40 6.73 0.86 8.83
CA ILE A 40 7.26 -0.11 7.83
C ILE A 40 6.80 0.29 6.43
N ILE A 41 5.50 0.54 6.26
CA ILE A 41 4.95 0.94 4.97
C ILE A 41 5.59 2.27 4.51
N MET A 42 5.65 3.26 5.39
CA MET A 42 6.12 4.60 5.03
C MET A 42 7.62 4.70 4.72
N TYR A 43 8.45 3.96 5.44
CA TYR A 43 9.91 4.12 5.37
C TYR A 43 10.61 3.02 4.59
N GLU A 44 10.06 1.81 4.55
CA GLU A 44 10.71 0.65 3.94
C GLU A 44 10.00 0.20 2.65
N TYR A 45 8.66 0.15 2.64
CA TYR A 45 7.93 -0.42 1.49
C TYR A 45 7.68 0.58 0.34
N LEU A 46 7.30 1.82 0.65
CA LEU A 46 6.88 2.79 -0.37
C LEU A 46 7.94 3.14 -1.41
N TRP A 47 9.23 3.00 -1.08
CA TRP A 47 10.33 3.30 -1.99
C TRP A 47 10.38 2.33 -3.19
N HIS A 48 9.72 1.17 -3.07
CA HIS A 48 9.78 0.08 -4.04
C HIS A 48 8.43 -0.22 -4.71
N ILE A 49 7.40 0.59 -4.44
CA ILE A 49 6.04 0.24 -4.85
C ILE A 49 5.74 0.62 -6.31
N HIS A 50 5.36 -0.36 -7.12
CA HIS A 50 4.80 -0.14 -8.45
C HIS A 50 3.33 -0.59 -8.45
N ILE A 51 2.41 0.36 -8.59
CA ILE A 51 0.98 0.07 -8.59
C ILE A 51 0.51 -0.09 -10.04
N ASP A 52 0.30 -1.33 -10.48
CA ASP A 52 -0.30 -1.58 -11.79
C ASP A 52 -1.81 -1.31 -11.74
N GLY A 53 -2.27 -0.36 -12.56
CA GLY A 53 -3.67 0.07 -12.62
C GLY A 53 -4.61 -0.94 -13.28
N ASN A 54 -4.08 -1.97 -13.96
CA ASN A 54 -4.87 -2.97 -14.69
C ASN A 54 -5.89 -3.72 -13.82
N ARG A 55 -5.66 -3.81 -12.50
CA ARG A 55 -6.55 -4.49 -11.53
C ARG A 55 -7.25 -3.54 -10.57
N MET A 56 -7.07 -2.23 -10.74
CA MET A 56 -7.59 -1.24 -9.80
C MET A 56 -8.96 -0.74 -10.25
N SER A 57 -9.99 -0.97 -9.45
CA SER A 57 -11.29 -0.33 -9.68
C SER A 57 -11.24 1.17 -9.35
N LEU A 58 -12.17 1.95 -9.91
CA LEU A 58 -12.28 3.38 -9.62
C LEU A 58 -12.48 3.66 -8.12
N SER A 59 -13.19 2.78 -7.40
CA SER A 59 -13.38 2.94 -5.95
C SER A 59 -12.08 2.70 -5.18
N MET A 60 -11.27 1.71 -5.57
CA MET A 60 -9.95 1.46 -4.98
C MET A 60 -9.00 2.63 -5.25
N PHE A 61 -9.06 3.22 -6.45
CA PHE A 61 -8.30 4.39 -6.82
C PHE A 61 -8.66 5.62 -5.98
N ASN A 62 -9.96 5.91 -5.83
CA ASN A 62 -10.42 7.03 -5.01
C ASN A 62 -10.03 6.85 -3.54
N ASN A 63 -10.12 5.61 -3.02
CA ASN A 63 -9.67 5.28 -1.68
C ASN A 63 -8.15 5.50 -1.51
N LEU A 64 -7.35 5.03 -2.47
CA LEU A 64 -5.91 5.26 -2.50
C LEU A 64 -5.60 6.78 -2.47
N CYS A 65 -6.26 7.58 -3.30
CA CYS A 65 -6.04 9.02 -3.35
C CYS A 65 -6.39 9.71 -2.03
N GLN A 66 -7.56 9.41 -1.46
CA GLN A 66 -8.08 10.12 -0.29
C GLN A 66 -7.41 9.70 1.02
N ASN A 67 -7.11 8.40 1.18
CA ASN A 67 -6.66 7.86 2.46
C ASN A 67 -5.16 7.59 2.51
N VAL A 68 -4.57 7.22 1.37
CA VAL A 68 -3.15 6.84 1.30
C VAL A 68 -2.31 8.02 0.82
N LEU A 69 -2.55 8.54 -0.39
CA LEU A 69 -1.73 9.63 -0.95
C LEU A 69 -1.80 10.90 -0.13
N LYS A 70 -2.97 11.24 0.43
CA LYS A 70 -3.12 12.39 1.32
C LYS A 70 -2.24 12.30 2.58
N ARG A 71 -2.05 11.10 3.14
CA ARG A 71 -1.18 10.87 4.31
C ARG A 71 0.30 10.81 3.92
N LEU A 72 0.58 10.28 2.74
CA LEU A 72 1.94 10.14 2.22
C LEU A 72 2.46 11.42 1.56
N GLY A 73 1.65 12.47 1.41
CA GLY A 73 1.79 13.57 0.45
C GLY A 73 3.21 14.03 0.07
N HIS A 74 4.11 14.24 1.04
CA HIS A 74 5.47 14.73 0.79
C HIS A 74 6.53 13.63 0.57
N ARG A 75 6.16 12.36 0.72
CA ARG A 75 7.05 11.18 0.61
C ARG A 75 6.80 10.34 -0.63
N VAL A 76 5.74 10.64 -1.39
CA VAL A 76 5.49 10.00 -2.67
C VAL A 76 6.49 10.57 -3.68
N ILE A 77 7.56 9.82 -3.93
CA ILE A 77 8.61 10.24 -4.88
C ILE A 77 8.12 10.07 -6.32
N SER A 78 7.41 8.98 -6.61
CA SER A 78 6.82 8.73 -7.91
C SER A 78 5.60 7.83 -7.78
N LEU A 79 4.49 8.21 -8.43
CA LEU A 79 3.33 7.37 -8.59
C LEU A 79 3.02 7.30 -10.08
N ARG A 80 3.24 6.11 -10.67
CA ARG A 80 2.82 5.82 -12.04
C ARG A 80 1.51 5.05 -11.98
N ILE A 81 0.46 5.63 -12.56
CA ILE A 81 -0.84 4.98 -12.73
C ILE A 81 -1.03 4.77 -14.23
N THR A 82 -1.15 3.51 -14.65
CA THR A 82 -1.49 3.16 -16.03
C THR A 82 -2.96 2.79 -16.07
N LEU A 83 -3.80 3.66 -16.64
CA LEU A 83 -5.21 3.37 -16.87
C LEU A 83 -5.35 2.70 -18.24
N THR A 84 -5.60 1.40 -18.26
CA THR A 84 -6.09 0.73 -19.48
C THR A 84 -7.59 0.89 -19.54
N ASN A 85 -8.08 1.87 -20.29
CA ASN A 85 -9.48 1.88 -20.69
C ASN A 85 -9.70 0.67 -21.60
N MET A 86 -10.37 -0.38 -21.12
CA MET A 86 -11.05 -1.30 -22.02
C MET A 86 -12.27 -0.57 -22.57
N ILE A 87 -12.06 0.25 -23.60
CA ILE A 87 -13.13 0.69 -24.49
C ILE A 87 -13.46 -0.54 -25.35
N GLY A 88 -14.44 -1.33 -24.94
CA GLY A 88 -14.94 -2.45 -25.75
C GLY A 88 -15.71 -3.49 -24.94
N GLY A 89 -17.04 -3.43 -25.01
CA GLY A 89 -17.99 -4.39 -24.45
C GLY A 89 -19.36 -3.78 -24.28
#